data_AF-A0A533XTU4-F1
#
_entry.id   AF-A0A533XTU4-F1
#
_cell.length_a   1.000
_cell.length_b   1.000
_cell.length_c   1.000
_cell.angle_alpha   90.00
_cell.angle_beta   90.00
_cell.angle_gamma   90.00
#
_symmetry.space_group_name_H-M   'P 1'
#
loop_
_entity.id
_entity.type
_entity.pdbx_description
1 polymer ?
#
loop_
_entity_poly.entity_id
_entity_poly.type
_entity_poly.pdbx_seq_one_letter_code
_entity_poly.pdbx_strand_id
1 'polypeptide(L)'
;MRSLLWFLSAVIMGLTFVGVVRAHDPDVPELEIPEVSIVGERPVAASSQQFIPDKEIILQPQGRPAQVLRLIPGFLAVEHSGGAGKADQYFLRGFDA
;
A
#
# COMPACT_ATOMS: atom_id res chain seq x y z
N MET A 1 -37.64 54.03 -28.46
CA MET A 1 -38.12 53.29 -27.27
C MET A 1 -38.61 51.88 -27.61
N ARG A 2 -39.45 51.69 -28.64
CA ARG A 2 -39.98 50.36 -29.02
C ARG A 2 -38.88 49.38 -29.48
N SER A 3 -37.93 49.78 -30.31
CA SER A 3 -36.82 48.92 -30.79
C SER A 3 -35.90 48.44 -29.66
N LEU A 4 -35.69 49.27 -28.63
CA LEU A 4 -34.88 48.92 -27.47
C LEU A 4 -35.54 47.83 -26.62
N LEU A 5 -36.87 47.84 -26.50
CA LEU A 5 -37.64 46.82 -25.79
C LEU A 5 -37.58 45.45 -26.51
N TRP A 6 -37.62 45.44 -27.84
CA TRP A 6 -37.45 44.20 -28.62
C TRP A 6 -36.04 43.64 -28.51
N PHE A 7 -35.02 44.51 -28.54
CA PHE A 7 -33.64 44.09 -28.31
C PHE A 7 -33.44 43.51 -26.91
N LEU A 8 -33.99 44.15 -25.87
CA LEU A 8 -33.89 43.66 -24.50
C LEU A 8 -34.59 42.30 -24.33
N SER A 9 -35.77 42.14 -24.93
CA SER A 9 -36.52 40.88 -24.95
C SER A 9 -35.75 39.75 -25.65
N ALA A 10 -35.17 40.02 -26.82
CA ALA A 10 -34.38 39.03 -27.57
C ALA A 10 -33.12 38.61 -26.80
N VAL A 11 -32.47 39.54 -26.10
CA VAL A 11 -31.31 39.24 -25.25
C VAL A 11 -31.71 38.40 -24.04
N ILE A 12 -32.83 38.73 -23.39
CA ILE A 12 -33.35 37.94 -22.26
C ILE A 12 -33.73 36.52 -22.71
N MET A 13 -34.37 36.39 -23.88
CA MET A 13 -34.75 35.08 -24.41
C MET A 13 -33.54 34.23 -24.85
N GLY A 14 -32.47 34.87 -25.33
CA GLY A 14 -31.19 34.20 -25.60
C GLY A 14 -30.48 33.76 -24.32
N LEU A 15 -30.59 34.54 -23.24
CA LEU A 15 -29.99 34.23 -21.93
C LEU A 15 -30.76 33.17 -21.14
N THR A 16 -32.05 32.95 -21.40
CA THR A 16 -32.83 31.87 -20.77
C THR A 16 -32.73 30.53 -21.49
N PHE A 17 -32.14 30.49 -22.70
CA PHE A 17 -31.87 29.27 -23.45
C PHE A 17 -30.53 28.62 -23.06
N VAL A 18 -30.20 28.61 -21.77
CA VAL A 18 -29.07 27.83 -21.25
C VAL A 18 -29.54 26.38 -21.19
N GLY A 19 -29.06 25.57 -22.14
CA GLY A 19 -29.36 24.15 -22.21
C GLY A 19 -29.08 23.46 -20.88
N VAL A 20 -30.04 22.63 -20.43
CA VAL A 20 -29.89 21.87 -19.19
C VAL A 20 -28.81 20.83 -19.40
N VAL A 21 -27.60 21.09 -18.90
CA VAL A 21 -26.51 20.10 -18.84
C VAL A 21 -26.88 19.11 -17.73
N ARG A 22 -27.28 17.90 -18.12
CA ARG A 22 -27.50 16.79 -17.18
C ARG A 22 -26.13 16.18 -16.88
N ALA A 23 -25.58 16.49 -15.71
CA ALA A 23 -24.46 15.75 -15.15
C ALA A 23 -24.98 14.36 -14.74
N HIS A 24 -25.12 13.46 -15.70
CA HIS A 24 -25.32 12.05 -15.40
C HIS A 24 -23.98 11.52 -14.89
N ASP A 25 -23.92 11.15 -13.62
CA ASP A 25 -22.81 10.35 -13.11
C ASP A 25 -22.89 9.00 -13.83
N PRO A 26 -21.92 8.61 -14.68
CA PRO A 26 -22.02 7.34 -15.40
C PRO A 26 -22.08 6.22 -14.37
N ASP A 27 -23.08 5.33 -14.50
CA ASP A 27 -23.16 4.15 -13.65
C ASP A 27 -21.85 3.35 -13.82
N VAL A 28 -21.03 3.35 -12.76
CA VAL A 28 -19.78 2.58 -12.76
C VAL A 28 -20.20 1.12 -12.78
N PRO A 29 -19.80 0.33 -13.79
CA PRO A 29 -20.14 -1.09 -13.81
C PRO A 29 -19.61 -1.73 -12.53
N GLU A 30 -20.51 -2.36 -11.77
CA GLU A 30 -20.16 -3.05 -10.54
C GLU A 30 -19.23 -4.21 -10.89
N LEU A 31 -17.98 -4.10 -10.47
CA LEU A 31 -16.95 -5.05 -10.83
C LEU A 31 -17.13 -6.30 -9.96
N GLU A 32 -17.65 -7.38 -10.54
CA GLU A 32 -17.71 -8.67 -9.87
C GLU A 32 -16.30 -9.21 -9.67
N ILE A 33 -15.73 -9.02 -8.47
CA ILE A 33 -14.42 -9.56 -8.11
C ILE A 33 -14.62 -11.04 -7.77
N PRO A 34 -13.97 -11.97 -8.51
CA PRO A 34 -14.07 -13.39 -8.18
C PRO A 34 -13.47 -13.66 -6.79
N GLU A 35 -14.08 -14.60 -6.06
CA GLU A 35 -13.56 -15.07 -4.79
C GLU A 35 -12.19 -15.72 -4.99
N VAL A 36 -11.18 -15.23 -4.25
CA VAL A 36 -9.83 -15.82 -4.24
C VAL A 36 -9.71 -16.71 -3.02
N SER A 37 -9.76 -18.02 -3.22
CA SER A 37 -9.49 -18.99 -2.16
C SER A 37 -7.98 -19.06 -1.88
N ILE A 38 -7.57 -18.69 -0.67
CA ILE A 38 -6.18 -18.86 -0.21
C ILE A 38 -6.09 -20.22 0.48
N VAL A 39 -5.49 -21.20 -0.20
CA VAL A 39 -5.19 -22.51 0.38
C VAL A 39 -3.80 -22.45 1.00
N GLY A 40 -3.75 -22.47 2.34
CA GLY A 40 -2.51 -22.57 3.10
C GLY A 40 -2.35 -23.96 3.72
N GLU A 41 -1.12 -24.44 3.82
CA GLU A 41 -0.81 -25.62 4.61
C GLU A 41 -1.18 -25.37 6.09
N ARG A 42 -1.84 -26.32 6.74
CA ARG A 42 -2.16 -26.17 8.16
C ARG A 42 -0.85 -26.22 8.95
N PRO A 43 -0.54 -25.21 9.79
CA PRO A 43 0.71 -25.21 10.54
C PRO A 43 0.78 -26.42 11.46
N VAL A 44 1.92 -27.11 11.43
CA VAL A 44 2.18 -28.32 12.23
C VAL A 44 2.30 -27.98 13.73
N ALA A 45 2.64 -26.74 14.06
CA ALA A 45 2.79 -26.24 15.42
C ALA A 45 2.16 -24.85 15.59
N ALA A 46 1.82 -24.50 16.83
CA ALA A 46 1.30 -23.18 17.20
C ALA A 46 2.38 -22.07 17.13
N SER A 47 3.64 -22.45 16.98
CA SER A 47 4.77 -21.54 16.81
C SER A 47 5.51 -21.82 15.51
N SER A 48 6.10 -20.78 14.95
CA SER A 48 7.01 -20.85 13.83
C SER A 48 8.40 -21.30 14.26
N GLN A 49 8.99 -22.25 13.55
CA GLN A 49 10.37 -22.69 13.76
C GLN A 49 11.00 -23.01 12.40
N GLN A 50 12.31 -22.77 12.28
CA GLN A 50 13.09 -23.20 11.14
C GLN A 50 14.46 -23.69 11.59
N PHE A 51 14.93 -24.79 10.99
CA PHE A 51 16.29 -25.26 11.12
C PHE A 51 17.14 -24.64 10.01
N ILE A 52 18.25 -24.00 10.39
CA ILE A 52 19.20 -23.38 9.46
C ILE A 52 20.49 -24.22 9.51
N PRO A 53 20.82 -24.97 8.45
CA PRO A 53 22.05 -25.76 8.41
C PRO A 53 23.31 -24.89 8.37
N ASP A 54 24.40 -25.38 8.95
CA ASP A 54 25.70 -24.68 9.03
C ASP A 54 26.20 -24.19 7.66
N LYS A 55 26.02 -25.00 6.61
CA LYS A 55 26.42 -24.64 5.24
C LYS A 55 25.80 -23.33 4.77
N GLU A 56 24.56 -23.03 5.19
CA GLU A 56 23.87 -21.81 4.77
C GLU A 56 24.47 -20.60 5.47
N ILE A 57 24.86 -20.74 6.73
CA ILE A 57 25.55 -19.69 7.51
C ILE A 57 26.89 -19.37 6.85
N ILE A 58 27.69 -20.39 6.51
CA ILE A 58 29.03 -20.21 5.93
C ILE A 58 28.96 -19.52 4.56
N LEU A 59 27.89 -19.72 3.79
CA LEU A 59 27.70 -19.10 2.48
C LEU A 59 27.30 -17.63 2.55
N GLN A 60 26.91 -17.11 3.71
CA GLN A 60 26.60 -15.69 3.88
C GLN A 60 27.88 -14.85 4.02
N PRO A 61 27.89 -13.61 3.52
CA PRO A 61 28.94 -12.64 3.85
C PRO A 61 29.04 -12.44 5.37
N GLN A 62 30.24 -12.59 5.91
CA GLN A 62 30.55 -12.45 7.34
C GLN A 62 31.25 -11.11 7.62
N GLY A 63 31.10 -10.58 8.83
CA GLY A 63 31.67 -9.28 9.20
C GLY A 63 31.08 -8.62 10.44
N ARG A 64 29.79 -8.87 10.76
CA ARG A 64 29.16 -8.43 12.01
C ARG A 64 28.40 -9.58 12.67
N PRO A 65 28.36 -9.68 14.01
CA PRO A 65 27.61 -10.74 14.70
C PRO A 65 26.15 -10.88 14.24
N ALA A 66 25.46 -9.76 14.02
CA ALA A 66 24.06 -9.75 13.58
C ALA A 66 23.85 -10.34 12.17
N GLN A 67 24.89 -10.48 11.34
CA GLN A 67 24.74 -11.08 10.00
C GLN A 67 24.39 -12.57 10.05
N VAL A 68 24.76 -13.28 11.13
CA VAL A 68 24.36 -14.69 11.34
C VAL A 68 22.83 -14.82 11.39
N LEU A 69 22.15 -13.79 11.89
CA LEU A 69 20.70 -13.78 12.07
C LEU A 69 19.92 -13.45 10.78
N ARG A 70 20.61 -13.05 9.69
CA ARG A 70 19.98 -12.67 8.41
C ARG A 70 19.20 -13.81 7.74
N LEU A 71 19.51 -15.06 8.07
CA LEU A 71 18.84 -16.24 7.55
C LEU A 71 17.49 -16.54 8.24
N ILE A 72 17.18 -15.86 9.35
CA ILE A 72 15.92 -16.07 10.07
C ILE A 72 14.78 -15.38 9.31
N PRO A 73 13.73 -16.10 8.87
CA PRO A 73 12.63 -15.48 8.12
C PRO A 73 11.87 -14.45 8.95
N GLY A 74 11.65 -13.27 8.36
CA GLY A 74 10.97 -12.17 9.02
C GLY A 74 11.78 -11.50 10.13
N PHE A 75 13.08 -11.78 10.24
CA PHE A 75 14.00 -11.10 11.15
C PHE A 75 14.74 -9.96 10.43
N LEU A 76 14.91 -8.83 11.12
CA LEU A 76 15.67 -7.69 10.64
C LEU A 76 16.57 -7.16 11.75
N ALA A 77 17.88 -7.11 11.49
CA ALA A 77 18.83 -6.40 12.33
C ALA A 77 19.16 -5.03 11.73
N VAL A 78 18.99 -3.98 12.53
CA VAL A 78 19.18 -2.58 12.12
C VAL A 78 20.22 -1.94 13.04
N GLU A 79 21.04 -1.05 12.49
CA GLU A 79 22.00 -0.29 13.28
C GLU A 79 21.27 0.82 14.05
N HIS A 80 21.59 0.95 15.34
CA HIS A 80 21.07 2.03 16.16
C HIS A 80 21.64 3.37 15.70
N SER A 81 20.83 4.43 15.66
CA SER A 81 21.23 5.77 15.20
C SER A 81 22.26 6.51 16.08
N GLY A 82 22.76 5.85 17.14
CA GLY A 82 23.63 6.42 18.18
C GLY A 82 25.15 6.26 17.97
N GLY A 83 25.60 5.76 16.81
CA GLY A 83 27.02 5.60 16.49
C GLY A 83 27.65 4.28 16.98
N ALA A 84 28.94 4.11 16.69
CA ALA A 84 29.69 2.89 16.97
C ALA A 84 29.74 2.60 18.48
N GLY A 85 29.14 1.49 18.91
CA GLY A 85 29.17 1.01 20.30
C GLY A 85 27.80 0.69 20.91
N LYS A 86 26.69 0.96 20.19
CA LYS A 86 25.37 0.49 20.58
C LYS A 86 25.08 -0.90 19.99
N ALA A 87 24.24 -1.67 20.69
CA ALA A 87 23.75 -2.94 20.17
C ALA A 87 22.88 -2.70 18.93
N ASP A 88 22.84 -3.70 18.05
CA ASP A 88 21.90 -3.71 16.94
C ASP A 88 20.46 -3.82 17.48
N GLN A 89 19.52 -3.14 16.83
CA GLN A 89 18.09 -3.28 17.10
C GLN A 89 17.52 -4.42 16.28
N TYR A 90 16.67 -5.24 16.89
CA TYR A 90 16.17 -6.47 16.28
C TYR A 90 14.65 -6.44 16.15
N PHE A 91 14.17 -6.67 14.93
CA PHE A 91 12.76 -6.81 14.65
C PHE A 91 12.45 -8.24 14.24
N LEU A 92 11.39 -8.81 14.78
CA LEU A 92 10.81 -10.09 14.34
C LEU A 92 9.36 -9.86 13.92
N ARG A 93 9.07 -10.08 12.63
CA ARG A 93 7.75 -9.85 12.03
C ARG A 93 7.21 -8.43 12.27
N GLY A 94 8.10 -7.45 12.28
CA GLY A 94 7.76 -6.03 12.47
C GLY A 94 7.62 -5.58 13.92
N PHE A 95 7.85 -6.48 14.90
CA PHE A 95 7.86 -6.13 16.32
C PHE A 95 9.29 -6.07 16.82
N ASP A 96 9.61 -5.01 17.58
CA ASP A 96 10.88 -4.88 18.29
C ASP A 96 10.95 -5.91 19.43
N ALA A 97 12.11 -6.50 19.64
CA ALA A 97 12.34 -7.57 20.60
C ALA A 97 12.94 -7.09 21.92
#